data_AF-H1ADH3-F1
#
_entry.id   AF-H1ADH3-F1
#
_cell.length_a   1.000
_cell.length_b   1.000
_cell.length_c   1.000
_cell.angle_alpha   90.00
_cell.angle_beta   90.00
_cell.angle_gamma   90.00
#
_symmetry.space_group_name_H-M   'P 1'
#
loop_
_entity.id
_entity.type
_entity.pdbx_description
1 polymer ?
#
loop_
_entity_poly.entity_id
_entity_poly.type
_entity_poly.pdbx_seq_one_letter_code
_entity_poly.pdbx_strand_id
1 'polypeptide(L)'
;MNKMAIAAVVLAVGAGGYFLSQQGTSVVKNDPMLDYVPADTLAFSGQLVPFPLKDYLYSIAGNYQAYDLDKMLSLDDSSSAQERFFISLYKQYMTVLPEPETLLSTYGLPDSIKSYFYTLGALPVMKVEISNPAAFWAELDRAEQESGLTHTMGKSGSVEYRGYTLTDVDEKEHAEIVFSIKDGWLTVTLNTSFNQPELLETALGEKKVDHPISETTMLQDIAKTHGFMQDSISFINHVELVKGLTSTDGNMLAKQMTKMIEIQGEDPFAEMKTPVCQTELNAIAANWPRSVMGLNSYSITRDESTIDAAVVLESNNQVILSALNKMRGFVPSFASNGHDNILSFSLGIDVNQLAPAAVQLACCRSTLEDPQRSVERFTNTAISMCCIGSNAIRVK
;
A
#
# COMPACT_ATOMS: atom_id res chain seq x y z
N MET A 1 -25.20 6.37 7.80
CA MET A 1 -24.01 6.02 6.98
C MET A 1 -23.11 5.15 7.83
N ASN A 2 -22.55 4.06 7.28
CA ASN A 2 -21.65 3.19 8.04
C ASN A 2 -20.53 4.03 8.65
N LYS A 3 -20.39 3.99 9.98
CA LYS A 3 -19.42 4.74 10.79
C LYS A 3 -17.96 4.31 10.56
N MET A 4 -17.66 3.61 9.47
CA MET A 4 -16.35 3.06 9.15
C MET A 4 -15.83 3.56 7.79
N ALA A 5 -15.98 4.85 7.54
CA ALA A 5 -15.34 5.51 6.41
C ALA A 5 -14.40 6.62 6.89
N ILE A 6 -13.64 6.38 7.96
CA ILE A 6 -12.42 7.13 8.21
C ILE A 6 -11.36 6.47 7.33
N ALA A 7 -11.36 6.86 6.05
CA ALA A 7 -10.26 6.59 5.16
C ALA A 7 -9.06 7.38 5.71
N ALA A 8 -8.22 6.73 6.52
CA ALA A 8 -6.90 7.22 6.83
C ALA A 8 -6.19 7.41 5.48
N VAL A 9 -6.03 8.68 5.06
CA VAL A 9 -5.21 9.04 3.91
C VAL A 9 -3.78 8.75 4.31
N VAL A 10 -3.36 7.50 4.09
CA VAL A 10 -1.98 7.07 4.23
C VAL A 10 -1.24 7.57 3.00
N LEU A 11 -0.52 8.68 3.17
CA LEU A 11 0.40 9.24 2.19
C LEU A 11 1.59 8.30 1.99
N ALA A 12 1.40 7.24 1.19
CA ALA A 12 2.50 6.53 0.56
C ALA A 12 2.71 7.13 -0.84
N VAL A 13 3.29 8.34 -0.91
CA VAL A 13 3.85 8.83 -2.17
C VAL A 13 5.19 8.14 -2.36
N GLY A 14 5.16 6.97 -3.02
CA GLY A 14 6.35 6.33 -3.55
C GLY A 14 6.77 7.06 -4.82
N ALA A 15 7.72 7.97 -4.70
CA ALA A 15 8.40 8.57 -5.84
C ALA A 15 9.90 8.46 -5.56
N GLY A 16 10.71 8.06 -6.55
CA GLY A 16 12.13 7.72 -6.41
C GLY A 16 13.05 8.86 -6.81
N GLY A 17 14.28 8.92 -6.26
CA GLY A 17 15.31 9.95 -6.50
C GLY A 17 16.64 9.38 -7.05
N TYR A 18 17.16 9.90 -8.18
CA TYR A 18 18.16 9.24 -9.04
C TYR A 18 19.52 9.87 -8.78
N PHE A 19 20.50 9.04 -8.46
CA PHE A 19 21.91 9.41 -8.57
C PHE A 19 22.57 8.55 -9.65
N LEU A 20 23.06 9.23 -10.69
CA LEU A 20 24.07 8.72 -11.61
C LEU A 20 25.36 8.44 -10.84
N SER A 21 25.63 7.18 -10.56
CA SER A 21 27.00 6.67 -10.47
C SER A 21 27.05 5.25 -11.00
N GLN A 22 28.02 5.02 -11.85
CA GLN A 22 28.38 3.75 -12.45
C GLN A 22 28.59 2.66 -11.37
N GLN A 23 28.34 1.41 -11.78
CA GLN A 23 28.68 0.15 -11.11
C GLN A 23 27.73 -0.32 -9.99
N GLY A 24 26.76 -1.15 -10.35
CA GLY A 24 26.68 -2.55 -9.85
C GLY A 24 26.65 -2.85 -8.35
N THR A 25 26.38 -1.90 -7.45
CA THR A 25 26.20 -2.18 -6.01
C THR A 25 24.73 -2.13 -5.64
N SER A 26 24.25 -3.25 -5.13
CA SER A 26 22.86 -3.50 -4.77
C SER A 26 22.47 -2.69 -3.52
N VAL A 27 21.91 -1.49 -3.71
CA VAL A 27 21.46 -0.62 -2.61
C VAL A 27 20.47 -1.35 -1.69
N VAL A 28 19.69 -2.27 -2.25
CA VAL A 28 18.72 -3.11 -1.54
C VAL A 28 19.35 -3.97 -0.42
N LYS A 29 20.63 -4.35 -0.51
CA LYS A 29 21.23 -5.27 0.50
C LYS A 29 21.69 -4.60 1.80
N ASN A 30 21.80 -3.28 1.84
CA ASN A 30 22.45 -2.57 2.96
C ASN A 30 21.57 -1.55 3.66
N ASP A 31 20.26 -1.49 3.38
CA ASP A 31 19.39 -0.59 4.13
C ASP A 31 18.97 -1.24 5.47
N PRO A 32 19.38 -0.69 6.63
CA PRO A 32 19.11 -1.29 7.93
C PRO A 32 17.61 -1.31 8.29
N MET A 33 16.77 -0.52 7.59
CA MET A 33 15.33 -0.54 7.83
C MET A 33 14.70 -1.89 7.42
N LEU A 34 15.30 -2.56 6.45
CA LEU A 34 14.82 -3.85 5.96
C LEU A 34 14.95 -4.98 7.00
N ASP A 35 15.77 -4.80 8.05
CA ASP A 35 15.89 -5.73 9.18
C ASP A 35 14.66 -5.71 10.11
N TYR A 36 13.77 -4.72 9.96
CA TYR A 36 12.51 -4.61 10.72
C TYR A 36 11.30 -5.09 9.91
N VAL A 37 11.50 -5.39 8.62
CA VAL A 37 10.43 -5.82 7.71
C VAL A 37 10.49 -7.33 7.59
N PRO A 38 9.44 -8.08 7.95
CA PRO A 38 9.46 -9.53 7.85
C PRO A 38 9.35 -9.98 6.40
N ALA A 39 10.01 -11.09 6.07
CA ALA A 39 9.96 -11.69 4.73
C ALA A 39 8.55 -12.15 4.32
N ASP A 40 7.67 -12.41 5.29
CA ASP A 40 6.26 -12.77 5.09
C ASP A 40 5.30 -11.55 5.15
N THR A 41 5.83 -10.32 5.04
CA THR A 41 5.00 -9.11 4.96
C THR A 41 3.98 -9.21 3.82
N LEU A 42 2.73 -8.85 4.11
CA LEU A 42 1.62 -8.88 3.14
C LEU A 42 1.76 -7.76 2.12
N ALA A 43 2.19 -6.58 2.56
CA ALA A 43 2.46 -5.45 1.70
C ALA A 43 3.79 -4.81 2.08
N PHE A 44 4.46 -4.25 1.08
CA PHE A 44 5.69 -3.49 1.25
C PHE A 44 5.71 -2.35 0.24
N SER A 45 6.25 -1.21 0.63
CA SER A 45 6.64 -0.12 -0.25
C SER A 45 7.83 0.57 0.39
N GLY A 46 8.99 0.51 -0.24
CA GLY A 46 10.22 1.10 0.29
C GLY A 46 10.80 2.11 -0.69
N GLN A 47 11.01 3.34 -0.22
CA GLN A 47 11.83 4.34 -0.87
C GLN A 47 13.25 4.24 -0.30
N LEU A 48 14.04 3.33 -0.89
CA LEU A 48 15.33 2.86 -0.37
C LEU A 48 16.45 3.91 -0.52
N VAL A 49 16.28 4.82 -1.48
CA VAL A 49 17.15 5.97 -1.74
C VAL A 49 16.38 7.26 -1.46
N PRO A 50 16.98 8.32 -0.90
CA PRO A 50 16.27 9.57 -0.65
C PRO A 50 15.61 10.14 -1.91
N PHE A 51 14.29 10.35 -1.85
CA PHE A 51 13.50 11.01 -2.89
C PHE A 51 13.63 12.52 -2.79
N PRO A 52 13.91 13.29 -3.87
CA PRO A 52 13.96 14.75 -3.84
C PRO A 52 12.56 15.38 -3.67
N LEU A 53 12.00 15.23 -2.47
CA LEU A 53 10.65 15.66 -2.10
C LEU A 53 10.42 17.14 -2.40
N LYS A 54 11.36 18.01 -2.02
CA LYS A 54 11.23 19.45 -2.22
C LYS A 54 11.10 19.84 -3.69
N ASP A 55 11.99 19.35 -4.53
CA ASP A 55 11.98 19.67 -5.96
C ASP A 55 10.74 19.07 -6.63
N TYR A 56 10.34 17.85 -6.23
CA TYR A 56 9.09 17.26 -6.68
C TYR A 56 7.87 18.13 -6.34
N LEU A 57 7.77 18.59 -5.09
CA LEU A 57 6.67 19.46 -4.65
C LEU A 57 6.62 20.77 -5.45
N TYR A 58 7.77 21.38 -5.76
CA TYR A 58 7.83 22.55 -6.64
C TYR A 58 7.28 22.25 -8.04
N SER A 59 7.67 21.11 -8.63
CA SER A 59 7.25 20.75 -9.99
C SER A 59 5.74 20.52 -10.14
N ILE A 60 5.06 20.16 -9.05
CA ILE A 60 3.61 19.90 -9.05
C ILE A 60 2.80 21.02 -8.39
N ALA A 61 3.45 22.00 -7.75
CA ALA A 61 2.78 23.08 -7.01
C ALA A 61 1.77 23.84 -7.88
N GLY A 62 2.13 24.11 -9.14
CA GLY A 62 1.26 24.79 -10.12
C GLY A 62 0.05 23.98 -10.59
N ASN A 63 0.01 22.68 -10.33
CA ASN A 63 -1.10 21.80 -10.73
C ASN A 63 -2.21 21.70 -9.68
N TYR A 64 -1.97 22.19 -8.46
CA TYR A 64 -2.98 22.16 -7.41
C TYR A 64 -4.11 23.14 -7.70
N GLN A 65 -5.31 22.60 -7.87
CA GLN A 65 -6.54 23.38 -7.88
C GLN A 65 -7.03 23.55 -6.44
N ALA A 66 -7.40 24.77 -6.07
CA ALA A 66 -8.04 25.04 -4.80
C ALA A 66 -9.40 24.33 -4.76
N TYR A 67 -9.48 23.23 -4.00
CA TYR A 67 -10.74 22.58 -3.68
C TYR A 67 -11.37 23.29 -2.47
N ASP A 68 -12.70 23.44 -2.50
CA ASP A 68 -13.46 23.91 -1.34
C ASP A 68 -13.56 22.76 -0.33
N LEU A 69 -12.52 22.62 0.49
CA LEU A 69 -12.38 21.55 1.48
C LEU A 69 -13.49 21.59 2.53
N ASP A 70 -14.03 22.78 2.82
CA ASP A 70 -15.12 22.93 3.78
C ASP A 70 -16.44 22.36 3.25
N LYS A 71 -16.69 22.48 1.95
CA LYS A 71 -17.83 21.79 1.33
C LYS A 71 -17.61 20.28 1.18
N MET A 72 -16.38 19.85 0.91
CA MET A 72 -16.06 18.43 0.70
C MET A 72 -16.01 17.63 2.00
N LEU A 73 -15.56 18.26 3.09
CA LEU A 73 -15.36 17.65 4.40
C LEU A 73 -16.26 18.35 5.43
N SER A 74 -17.53 18.49 5.09
CA SER A 74 -18.50 19.14 5.97
C SER A 74 -18.62 18.32 7.26
N LEU A 75 -18.14 18.94 8.34
CA LEU A 75 -18.39 18.50 9.70
C LEU A 75 -19.76 19.06 10.10
N ASP A 76 -20.64 18.21 10.61
CA ASP A 76 -21.83 18.67 11.33
C ASP A 76 -21.57 18.67 12.84
N ASP A 77 -22.50 19.26 13.60
CA ASP A 77 -22.43 19.33 15.07
C ASP A 77 -22.41 17.94 15.74
N SER A 78 -22.71 16.86 15.01
CA SER A 78 -22.70 15.48 15.51
C SER A 78 -21.38 14.75 15.28
N SER A 79 -20.42 15.38 14.59
CA SER A 79 -19.12 14.78 14.33
C SER A 79 -18.38 14.50 15.66
N SER A 80 -17.69 13.38 15.74
CA SER A 80 -16.87 12.99 16.88
C SER A 80 -15.58 13.83 16.97
N ALA A 81 -14.91 13.79 18.13
CA ALA A 81 -13.60 14.45 18.28
C ALA A 81 -12.55 13.80 17.35
N GLN A 82 -12.66 12.49 17.15
CA GLN A 82 -11.83 11.69 16.24
C GLN A 82 -11.99 12.14 14.79
N GLU A 83 -13.23 12.28 14.30
CA GLU A 83 -13.49 12.77 12.94
C GLU A 83 -12.95 14.19 12.74
N ARG A 84 -13.19 15.09 13.71
CA ARG A 84 -12.65 16.46 13.67
C ARG A 84 -11.13 16.47 13.63
N PHE A 85 -10.46 15.58 14.38
CA PHE A 85 -9.00 15.50 14.43
C PHE A 85 -8.42 15.12 13.06
N PHE A 86 -8.90 14.05 12.43
CA PHE A 86 -8.41 13.64 11.11
C PHE A 86 -8.76 14.64 10.01
N ILE A 87 -9.94 15.27 10.09
CA ILE A 87 -10.31 16.34 9.15
C ILE A 87 -9.41 17.57 9.34
N SER A 88 -9.05 17.94 10.58
CA SER A 88 -8.10 19.04 10.86
C SER A 88 -6.73 18.78 10.24
N LEU A 89 -6.18 17.56 10.42
CA LEU A 89 -4.91 17.16 9.82
C LEU A 89 -4.96 17.21 8.29
N TYR A 90 -6.01 16.62 7.69
CA TYR A 90 -6.14 16.59 6.23
C TYR A 90 -6.34 18.00 5.64
N LYS A 91 -7.17 18.85 6.28
CA LYS A 91 -7.37 20.24 5.84
C LYS A 91 -6.07 21.01 5.84
N GLN A 92 -5.27 20.91 6.91
CA GLN A 92 -3.99 21.57 6.98
C GLN A 92 -3.02 21.06 5.93
N TYR A 93 -2.90 19.74 5.76
CA TYR A 93 -2.10 19.15 4.69
C TYR A 93 -2.45 19.76 3.34
N MET A 94 -3.73 19.72 2.96
CA MET A 94 -4.19 20.27 1.68
C MET A 94 -4.00 21.79 1.56
N THR A 95 -4.00 22.52 2.69
CA THR A 95 -3.78 23.97 2.74
C THR A 95 -2.33 24.33 2.46
N VAL A 96 -1.38 23.61 3.05
CA VAL A 96 0.06 23.91 2.90
C VAL A 96 0.71 23.17 1.72
N LEU A 97 0.05 22.15 1.17
CA LEU A 97 0.55 21.36 0.04
C LEU A 97 0.98 22.17 -1.19
N PRO A 98 0.29 23.27 -1.60
CA PRO A 98 0.73 24.11 -2.70
C PRO A 98 1.97 24.97 -2.39
N GLU A 99 2.40 25.05 -1.13
CA GLU A 99 3.54 25.83 -0.66
C GLU A 99 4.65 24.89 -0.14
N PRO A 100 5.60 24.45 -0.99
CA PRO A 100 6.56 23.41 -0.64
C PRO A 100 7.34 23.68 0.66
N GLU A 101 7.86 24.90 0.86
CA GLU A 101 8.62 25.27 2.07
C GLU A 101 7.72 25.24 3.33
N THR A 102 6.48 25.71 3.20
CA THR A 102 5.50 25.68 4.29
C THR A 102 5.15 24.24 4.64
N LEU A 103 4.87 23.38 3.65
CA LEU A 103 4.61 21.96 3.87
C LEU A 103 5.77 21.27 4.60
N LEU A 104 7.00 21.41 4.10
CA LEU A 104 8.16 20.77 4.70
C LEU A 104 8.40 21.26 6.13
N SER A 105 8.28 22.58 6.37
CA SER A 105 8.48 23.16 7.70
C SER A 105 7.36 22.84 8.69
N THR A 106 6.09 22.77 8.25
CA THR A 106 4.95 22.37 9.09
C THR A 106 5.08 20.94 9.58
N TYR A 107 5.42 20.00 8.70
CA TYR A 107 5.51 18.58 9.04
C TYR A 107 6.92 18.12 9.45
N GLY A 108 7.90 19.04 9.46
CA GLY A 108 9.28 18.74 9.80
C GLY A 108 9.97 17.76 8.85
N LEU A 109 9.58 17.76 7.57
CA LEU A 109 10.09 16.85 6.56
C LEU A 109 11.44 17.36 6.01
N PRO A 110 12.36 16.45 5.63
CA PRO A 110 13.60 16.82 4.94
C PRO A 110 13.35 17.17 3.45
N ASP A 111 14.29 17.90 2.84
CA ASP A 111 14.26 18.23 1.41
C ASP A 111 14.30 16.98 0.52
N SER A 112 14.97 15.92 0.98
CA SER A 112 14.94 14.59 0.38
C SER A 112 14.60 13.55 1.43
N ILE A 113 13.71 12.63 1.11
CA ILE A 113 13.05 11.78 2.10
C ILE A 113 13.15 10.30 1.73
N LYS A 114 13.43 9.46 2.71
CA LYS A 114 13.11 8.03 2.65
C LYS A 114 11.81 7.75 3.41
N SER A 115 11.07 6.78 2.90
CA SER A 115 9.84 6.31 3.52
C SER A 115 9.66 4.82 3.29
N TYR A 116 8.99 4.19 4.24
CA TYR A 116 8.69 2.76 4.24
C TYR A 116 7.25 2.57 4.66
N PHE A 117 6.57 1.69 3.95
CA PHE A 117 5.32 1.10 4.37
C PHE A 117 5.47 -0.40 4.33
N TYR A 118 5.06 -1.08 5.39
CA TYR A 118 5.00 -2.53 5.43
C TYR A 118 3.96 -2.99 6.44
N THR A 119 3.75 -4.30 6.50
CA THR A 119 2.78 -4.90 7.41
C THR A 119 3.43 -5.94 8.31
N LEU A 120 3.09 -5.93 9.59
CA LEU A 120 3.38 -7.02 10.52
C LEU A 120 2.09 -7.84 10.71
N GLY A 121 1.91 -8.86 9.86
CA GLY A 121 0.61 -9.51 9.68
C GLY A 121 -0.40 -8.51 9.10
N ALA A 122 -1.50 -8.24 9.78
CA ALA A 122 -2.48 -7.21 9.42
C ALA A 122 -2.07 -5.79 9.86
N LEU A 123 -1.03 -5.64 10.70
CA LEU A 123 -0.70 -4.36 11.31
C LEU A 123 0.10 -3.47 10.36
N PRO A 124 -0.42 -2.32 9.88
CA PRO A 124 0.34 -1.42 9.02
C PRO A 124 1.40 -0.67 9.82
N VAL A 125 2.59 -0.54 9.26
CA VAL A 125 3.69 0.25 9.80
C VAL A 125 4.18 1.19 8.71
N MET A 126 4.06 2.49 8.98
CA MET A 126 4.67 3.55 8.18
C MET A 126 5.88 4.08 8.90
N LYS A 127 6.99 4.26 8.19
CA LYS A 127 8.17 4.96 8.68
C LYS A 127 8.56 6.05 7.69
N VAL A 128 8.79 7.25 8.19
CA VAL A 128 9.10 8.43 7.37
C VAL A 128 10.27 9.16 8.01
N GLU A 129 11.28 9.53 7.23
CA GLU A 129 12.37 10.36 7.74
C GLU A 129 11.83 11.73 8.17
N ILE A 130 12.28 12.20 9.33
CA ILE A 130 11.88 13.49 9.89
C ILE A 130 13.10 14.29 10.30
N SER A 131 13.16 15.56 9.85
CA SER A 131 14.27 16.48 10.13
C SER A 131 13.99 17.39 11.32
N ASN A 132 12.72 17.71 11.58
CA ASN A 132 12.27 18.52 12.71
C ASN A 132 11.09 17.88 13.46
N PRO A 133 11.37 16.97 14.42
CA PRO A 133 10.34 16.33 15.23
C PRO A 133 9.40 17.29 15.94
N ALA A 134 9.90 18.45 16.38
CA ALA A 134 9.10 19.43 17.12
C ALA A 134 8.00 20.06 16.25
N ALA A 135 8.25 20.25 14.95
CA ALA A 135 7.25 20.75 14.02
C ALA A 135 6.09 19.76 13.86
N PHE A 136 6.40 18.48 13.68
CA PHE A 136 5.37 17.44 13.58
C PHE A 136 4.54 17.32 14.87
N TRP A 137 5.16 17.36 16.05
CA TRP A 137 4.41 17.36 17.30
C TRP A 137 3.53 18.59 17.47
N ALA A 138 4.01 19.77 17.06
CA ALA A 138 3.21 20.99 17.09
C ALA A 138 1.99 20.91 16.16
N GLU A 139 2.11 20.24 15.02
CA GLU A 139 1.00 19.99 14.09
C GLU A 139 -0.05 19.05 14.70
N LEU A 140 0.36 18.01 15.42
CA LEU A 140 -0.58 17.19 16.18
C LEU A 140 -1.23 17.98 17.31
N ASP A 141 -0.46 18.80 18.05
CA ASP A 141 -0.99 19.64 19.13
C ASP A 141 -2.03 20.66 18.61
N ARG A 142 -1.84 21.18 17.39
CA ARG A 142 -2.83 22.05 16.71
C ARG A 142 -4.13 21.27 16.43
N ALA A 143 -4.02 20.08 15.85
CA ALA A 143 -5.18 19.25 15.54
C ALA A 143 -5.93 18.81 16.82
N GLU A 144 -5.22 18.57 17.93
CA GLU A 144 -5.82 18.31 19.24
C GLU A 144 -6.64 19.51 19.74
N GLN A 145 -6.07 20.72 19.66
CA GLN A 145 -6.74 21.95 20.08
C GLN A 145 -8.00 22.24 19.25
N GLU A 146 -7.96 21.99 17.93
CA GLU A 146 -9.09 22.22 17.03
C GLU A 146 -10.21 21.17 17.19
N SER A 147 -9.85 19.92 17.47
CA SER A 147 -10.79 18.80 17.50
C SER A 147 -11.37 18.50 18.89
N GLY A 148 -10.65 18.86 19.94
CA GLY A 148 -10.89 18.45 21.32
C GLY A 148 -10.45 17.02 21.64
N LEU A 149 -9.85 16.30 20.68
CA LEU A 149 -9.23 15.01 20.93
C LEU A 149 -7.88 15.22 21.62
N THR A 150 -7.55 14.42 22.62
CA THR A 150 -6.26 14.46 23.29
C THR A 150 -5.55 13.12 23.17
N HIS A 151 -4.23 13.17 23.00
CA HIS A 151 -3.43 11.95 23.00
C HIS A 151 -3.28 11.37 24.40
N THR A 152 -3.00 10.08 24.46
CA THR A 152 -2.43 9.43 25.62
C THR A 152 -0.94 9.18 25.39
N MET A 153 -0.13 9.39 26.41
CA MET A 153 1.28 9.02 26.37
C MET A 153 1.41 7.54 26.72
N GLY A 154 1.96 6.76 25.79
CA GLY A 154 2.27 5.35 25.96
C GLY A 154 3.77 5.08 25.87
N LYS A 155 4.15 3.86 26.27
CA LYS A 155 5.52 3.39 26.17
C LYS A 155 5.55 1.93 25.74
N SER A 156 6.39 1.61 24.77
CA SER A 156 6.63 0.26 24.28
C SER A 156 8.14 0.05 24.22
N GLY A 157 8.66 -0.88 25.04
CA GLY A 157 10.10 -0.99 25.28
C GLY A 157 10.69 0.33 25.80
N SER A 158 11.69 0.87 25.09
CA SER A 158 12.28 2.19 25.37
C SER A 158 11.63 3.35 24.62
N VAL A 159 10.70 3.09 23.70
CA VAL A 159 10.06 4.11 22.85
C VAL A 159 8.81 4.67 23.53
N GLU A 160 8.79 5.99 23.68
CA GLU A 160 7.58 6.74 24.01
C GLU A 160 6.77 7.02 22.75
N TYR A 161 5.44 7.00 22.88
CA TYR A 161 4.55 7.24 21.76
C TYR A 161 3.32 8.04 22.19
N ARG A 162 2.69 8.73 21.24
CA ARG A 162 1.37 9.34 21.37
C ARG A 162 0.32 8.44 20.74
N GLY A 163 -0.62 7.97 21.54
CA GLY A 163 -1.76 7.17 21.11
C GLY A 163 -3.03 8.02 21.02
N TYR A 164 -3.75 7.93 19.90
CA TYR A 164 -5.05 8.56 19.71
C TYR A 164 -6.10 7.47 19.51
N THR A 165 -7.03 7.36 20.46
CA THR A 165 -8.07 6.34 20.45
C THR A 165 -9.03 6.54 19.29
N LEU A 166 -9.24 5.47 18.52
CA LEU A 166 -10.15 5.41 17.36
C LEU A 166 -11.52 4.84 17.72
N THR A 167 -11.62 4.03 18.77
CA THR A 167 -12.88 3.43 19.24
C THR A 167 -13.49 4.23 20.39
N ASP A 168 -14.79 4.08 20.58
CA ASP A 168 -15.49 4.68 21.71
C ASP A 168 -15.09 3.97 23.02
N VAL A 169 -15.10 4.71 24.13
CA VAL A 169 -14.65 4.23 25.46
C VAL A 169 -15.43 2.98 25.94
N ASP A 170 -16.66 2.83 25.48
CA ASP A 170 -17.56 1.73 25.87
C ASP A 170 -17.42 0.48 24.98
N GLU A 171 -16.61 0.52 23.92
CA GLU A 171 -16.35 -0.65 23.09
C GLU A 171 -15.33 -1.59 23.77
N LYS A 172 -15.62 -2.89 23.73
CA LYS A 172 -14.71 -3.94 24.27
C LYS A 172 -13.38 -4.00 23.52
N GLU A 173 -13.39 -3.57 22.25
CA GLU A 173 -12.22 -3.53 21.39
C GLU A 173 -11.64 -2.13 21.42
N HIS A 174 -10.34 -2.05 21.73
CA HIS A 174 -9.62 -0.79 21.70
C HIS A 174 -8.75 -0.76 20.45
N ALA A 175 -8.83 0.33 19.70
CA ALA A 175 -7.88 0.63 18.64
C ALA A 175 -7.39 2.06 18.81
N GLU A 176 -6.08 2.27 18.72
CA GLU A 176 -5.46 3.58 18.71
C GLU A 176 -4.55 3.69 17.49
N ILE A 177 -4.47 4.89 16.90
CA ILE A 177 -3.36 5.24 16.02
C ILE A 177 -2.20 5.72 16.88
N VAL A 178 -1.02 5.19 16.61
CA VAL A 178 0.19 5.43 17.38
C VAL A 178 1.19 6.21 16.53
N PHE A 179 1.70 7.29 17.09
CA PHE A 179 2.79 8.07 16.54
C PHE A 179 3.99 8.01 17.48
N SER A 180 5.17 7.67 16.95
CA SER A 180 6.43 7.75 17.70
C SER A 180 7.52 8.34 16.82
N ILE A 181 8.51 8.99 17.44
CA ILE A 181 9.71 9.44 16.73
C ILE A 181 10.92 8.88 17.45
N LYS A 182 11.74 8.11 16.73
CA LYS A 182 13.00 7.54 17.22
C LYS A 182 14.06 7.62 16.14
N ASP A 183 15.26 8.06 16.50
CA ASP A 183 16.44 8.09 15.62
C ASP A 183 16.20 8.75 14.25
N GLY A 184 15.41 9.84 14.21
CA GLY A 184 15.08 10.56 12.97
C GLY A 184 13.99 9.91 12.12
N TRP A 185 13.28 8.91 12.65
CA TRP A 185 12.15 8.25 11.99
C TRP A 185 10.85 8.49 12.73
N LEU A 186 9.90 9.13 12.07
CA LEU A 186 8.50 9.08 12.46
C LEU A 186 7.97 7.69 12.12
N THR A 187 7.42 7.00 13.11
CA THR A 187 6.66 5.76 12.92
C THR A 187 5.19 6.01 13.18
N VAL A 188 4.34 5.57 12.25
CA VAL A 188 2.89 5.59 12.41
C VAL A 188 2.37 4.17 12.25
N THR A 189 1.62 3.70 13.23
CA THR A 189 1.05 2.35 13.23
C THR A 189 -0.25 2.33 14.03
N LEU A 190 -0.84 1.15 14.22
CA LEU A 190 -1.98 0.96 15.09
C LEU A 190 -1.55 0.21 16.36
N ASN A 191 -2.29 0.39 17.44
CA ASN A 191 -2.25 -0.53 18.56
C ASN A 191 -3.68 -0.94 18.88
N THR A 192 -3.89 -2.25 19.05
CA THR A 192 -5.22 -2.81 19.24
C THR A 192 -5.23 -3.82 20.38
N SER A 193 -6.40 -4.07 20.95
CA SER A 193 -6.65 -5.10 21.97
C SER A 193 -6.15 -6.50 21.59
N PHE A 194 -6.16 -6.83 20.29
CA PHE A 194 -5.71 -8.13 19.79
C PHE A 194 -4.21 -8.19 19.46
N ASN A 195 -3.51 -7.05 19.40
CA ASN A 195 -2.06 -7.05 19.23
C ASN A 195 -1.37 -7.67 20.45
N GLN A 196 -0.22 -8.31 20.23
CA GLN A 196 0.69 -8.68 21.31
C GLN A 196 1.60 -7.48 21.61
N PRO A 197 1.96 -7.18 22.87
CA PRO A 197 2.84 -6.06 23.19
C PRO A 197 4.15 -6.05 22.38
N GLU A 198 4.74 -7.22 22.16
CA GLU A 198 5.98 -7.41 21.39
C GLU A 198 5.83 -7.01 19.90
N LEU A 199 4.60 -7.06 19.37
CA LEU A 199 4.31 -6.62 18.01
C LEU A 199 4.44 -5.10 17.87
N LEU A 200 3.98 -4.35 18.89
CA LEU A 200 4.14 -2.90 18.92
C LEU A 200 5.61 -2.51 19.07
N GLU A 201 6.38 -3.21 19.91
CA GLU A 201 7.84 -3.01 20.01
C GLU A 201 8.53 -3.18 18.65
N THR A 202 8.14 -4.22 17.90
CA THR A 202 8.66 -4.47 16.54
C THR A 202 8.27 -3.35 15.59
N ALA A 203 6.99 -2.94 15.56
CA ALA A 203 6.50 -1.84 14.72
C ALA A 203 7.24 -0.52 14.98
N LEU A 204 7.45 -0.19 16.26
CA LEU A 204 8.14 1.03 16.67
C LEU A 204 9.67 0.98 16.49
N GLY A 205 10.22 -0.16 16.03
CA GLY A 205 11.66 -0.30 15.75
C GLY A 205 12.52 -0.51 17.00
N GLU A 206 11.95 -1.09 18.07
CA GLU A 206 12.71 -1.56 19.23
C GLU A 206 13.36 -2.91 18.96
N LYS A 207 12.66 -3.78 18.23
CA LYS A 207 13.07 -5.16 17.98
C LYS A 207 13.08 -5.44 16.48
N LYS A 208 14.17 -6.04 15.99
CA LYS A 208 14.25 -6.60 14.62
C LYS A 208 13.39 -7.85 14.51
N VAL A 209 12.92 -8.15 13.31
CA VAL A 209 12.19 -9.40 13.05
C VAL A 209 13.15 -10.58 12.92
N ASP A 210 12.68 -11.79 13.23
CA ASP A 210 13.53 -13.00 13.20
C ASP A 210 13.91 -13.43 11.77
N HIS A 211 13.03 -13.13 10.79
CA HIS A 211 13.23 -13.45 9.37
C HIS A 211 13.02 -12.20 8.52
N PRO A 212 14.00 -11.28 8.49
CA PRO A 212 13.84 -10.02 7.79
C PRO A 212 13.92 -10.19 6.28
N ILE A 213 13.29 -9.27 5.55
CA ILE A 213 13.33 -9.25 4.09
C ILE A 213 14.75 -8.97 3.56
N SER A 214 15.61 -8.33 4.37
CA SER A 214 17.03 -8.10 4.07
C SER A 214 17.84 -9.39 3.89
N GLU A 215 17.40 -10.50 4.50
CA GLU A 215 18.01 -11.83 4.34
C GLU A 215 17.54 -12.56 3.07
N THR A 216 16.59 -11.99 2.33
CA THR A 216 16.04 -12.56 1.10
C THR A 216 16.60 -11.87 -0.15
N THR A 217 16.34 -12.45 -1.32
CA THR A 217 16.58 -11.79 -2.63
C THR A 217 15.32 -11.16 -3.20
N MET A 218 14.22 -11.10 -2.44
CA MET A 218 12.88 -10.81 -2.96
C MET A 218 12.83 -9.48 -3.72
N LEU A 219 13.34 -8.40 -3.12
CA LEU A 219 13.34 -7.06 -3.69
C LEU A 219 14.25 -6.98 -4.93
N GLN A 220 15.42 -7.62 -4.90
CA GLN A 220 16.35 -7.66 -6.02
C GLN A 220 15.77 -8.46 -7.21
N ASP A 221 15.09 -9.57 -6.92
CA ASP A 221 14.45 -10.41 -7.92
C ASP A 221 13.28 -9.68 -8.58
N ILE A 222 12.48 -8.91 -7.80
CA ILE A 222 11.42 -8.06 -8.35
C ILE A 222 12.02 -7.00 -9.28
N ALA A 223 13.01 -6.24 -8.82
CA ALA A 223 13.63 -5.20 -9.65
C ALA A 223 14.22 -5.77 -10.94
N LYS A 224 14.95 -6.89 -10.85
CA LYS A 224 15.56 -7.55 -12.01
C LYS A 224 14.52 -8.10 -12.99
N THR A 225 13.46 -8.72 -12.49
CA THR A 225 12.43 -9.37 -13.32
C THR A 225 11.65 -8.34 -14.14
N HIS A 226 11.32 -7.20 -13.52
CA HIS A 226 10.46 -6.19 -14.15
C HIS A 226 11.21 -4.98 -14.71
N GLY A 227 12.53 -4.94 -14.54
CA GLY A 227 13.37 -3.82 -14.99
C GLY A 227 13.20 -2.56 -14.16
N PHE A 228 12.77 -2.68 -12.91
CA PHE A 228 12.61 -1.54 -12.01
C PHE A 228 13.97 -1.06 -11.49
N MET A 229 14.02 0.23 -11.20
CA MET A 229 15.05 0.84 -10.37
C MET A 229 15.03 0.20 -8.99
N GLN A 230 16.21 0.09 -8.38
CA GLN A 230 16.36 -0.43 -7.02
C GLN A 230 16.03 0.61 -5.93
N ASP A 231 15.65 1.81 -6.35
CA ASP A 231 15.46 2.97 -5.47
C ASP A 231 14.08 2.97 -4.81
N SER A 232 13.09 2.37 -5.49
CA SER A 232 11.70 2.29 -5.05
C SER A 232 11.05 1.00 -5.51
N ILE A 233 10.64 0.16 -4.56
CA ILE A 233 9.98 -1.11 -4.84
C ILE A 233 8.82 -1.28 -3.89
N SER A 234 7.66 -1.64 -4.45
CA SER A 234 6.47 -1.99 -3.68
C SER A 234 5.90 -3.32 -4.15
N PHE A 235 5.26 -4.06 -3.25
CA PHE A 235 4.53 -5.26 -3.59
C PHE A 235 3.37 -5.54 -2.63
N ILE A 236 2.43 -6.34 -3.10
CA ILE A 236 1.42 -7.06 -2.32
C ILE A 236 1.68 -8.54 -2.53
N ASN A 237 1.80 -9.29 -1.44
CA ASN A 237 2.10 -10.72 -1.41
C ASN A 237 0.82 -11.54 -1.26
N HIS A 238 0.29 -11.99 -2.40
CA HIS A 238 -0.96 -12.75 -2.44
C HIS A 238 -0.80 -14.15 -1.84
N VAL A 239 0.41 -14.72 -1.93
CA VAL A 239 0.73 -16.02 -1.30
C VAL A 239 0.61 -15.92 0.21
N GLU A 240 1.24 -14.92 0.83
CA GLU A 240 1.15 -14.74 2.28
C GLU A 240 -0.24 -14.26 2.73
N LEU A 241 -0.94 -13.48 1.91
CA LEU A 241 -2.34 -13.12 2.19
C LEU A 241 -3.24 -14.35 2.23
N VAL A 242 -3.20 -15.20 1.20
CA VAL A 242 -4.00 -16.44 1.16
C VAL A 242 -3.60 -17.37 2.30
N LYS A 243 -2.31 -17.54 2.56
CA LYS A 243 -1.82 -18.34 3.70
C LYS A 243 -2.38 -17.80 5.03
N GLY A 244 -2.41 -16.48 5.20
CA GLY A 244 -2.93 -15.84 6.39
C GLY A 244 -4.44 -16.01 6.60
N LEU A 245 -5.22 -16.02 5.52
CA LEU A 245 -6.68 -16.17 5.57
C LEU A 245 -7.14 -17.63 5.69
N THR A 246 -6.35 -18.56 5.15
CA THR A 246 -6.77 -19.96 5.01
C THR A 246 -6.12 -20.90 6.03
N SER A 247 -5.12 -20.44 6.79
CA SER A 247 -4.48 -21.23 7.86
C SER A 247 -4.76 -20.65 9.26
N THR A 248 -4.35 -21.37 10.29
CA THR A 248 -4.46 -20.94 11.70
C THR A 248 -3.16 -20.31 12.23
N ASP A 249 -2.01 -20.76 11.72
CA ASP A 249 -0.68 -20.40 12.24
C ASP A 249 0.40 -20.26 11.15
N GLY A 250 0.01 -20.28 9.86
CA GLY A 250 0.96 -20.32 8.74
C GLY A 250 1.84 -19.08 8.59
N ASN A 251 1.39 -17.92 9.08
CA ASN A 251 2.17 -16.69 9.16
C ASN A 251 1.63 -15.78 10.26
N MET A 252 2.21 -14.58 10.40
CA MET A 252 1.79 -13.62 11.43
C MET A 252 0.31 -13.22 11.30
N LEU A 253 -0.20 -13.03 10.08
CA LEU A 253 -1.61 -12.74 9.84
C LEU A 253 -2.49 -13.88 10.38
N ALA A 254 -2.21 -15.14 10.03
CA ALA A 254 -2.99 -16.29 10.50
C ALA A 254 -3.07 -16.34 12.03
N LYS A 255 -1.96 -16.09 12.74
CA LYS A 255 -1.91 -16.06 14.20
C LYS A 255 -2.76 -14.95 14.79
N GLN A 256 -2.71 -13.75 14.21
CA GLN A 256 -3.53 -12.61 14.63
C GLN A 256 -5.02 -12.88 14.41
N MET A 257 -5.38 -13.45 13.25
CA MET A 257 -6.76 -13.83 12.93
C MET A 257 -7.27 -14.89 13.90
N THR A 258 -6.50 -15.93 14.20
CA THR A 258 -6.87 -16.97 15.16
C THR A 258 -7.13 -16.38 16.56
N LYS A 259 -6.28 -15.47 17.03
CA LYS A 259 -6.50 -14.78 18.31
C LYS A 259 -7.76 -13.91 18.30
N MET A 260 -8.03 -13.21 17.18
CA MET A 260 -9.26 -12.41 17.02
C MET A 260 -10.51 -13.30 17.08
N ILE A 261 -10.47 -14.46 16.44
CA ILE A 261 -11.55 -15.45 16.45
C ILE A 261 -11.78 -16.01 17.85
N GLU A 262 -10.71 -16.30 18.61
CA GLU A 262 -10.81 -16.75 20.01
C GLU A 262 -11.49 -15.70 20.90
N ILE A 263 -11.26 -14.41 20.64
CA ILE A 263 -11.89 -13.30 21.37
C ILE A 263 -13.36 -13.13 20.97
N GLN A 264 -13.67 -13.17 19.67
CA GLN A 264 -15.03 -12.93 19.16
C GLN A 264 -15.95 -14.15 19.27
N GLY A 265 -15.40 -15.35 19.36
CA GLY A 265 -16.14 -16.61 19.49
C GLY A 265 -16.74 -17.15 18.18
N GLU A 266 -16.61 -16.43 17.08
CA GLU A 266 -17.02 -16.85 15.73
C GLU A 266 -15.87 -16.69 14.74
N ASP A 267 -15.75 -17.65 13.82
CA ASP A 267 -14.76 -17.61 12.74
C ASP A 267 -15.41 -17.18 11.43
N PRO A 268 -15.34 -15.89 11.05
CA PRO A 268 -15.89 -15.41 9.78
C PRO A 268 -15.14 -15.99 8.55
N PHE A 269 -14.03 -16.68 8.76
CA PHE A 269 -13.19 -17.27 7.71
C PHE A 269 -13.20 -18.80 7.74
N ALA A 270 -14.08 -19.43 8.52
CA ALA A 270 -14.14 -20.89 8.67
C ALA A 270 -14.25 -21.63 7.32
N GLU A 271 -15.06 -21.10 6.39
CA GLU A 271 -15.24 -21.69 5.06
C GLU A 271 -13.95 -21.66 4.23
N MET A 272 -13.18 -20.57 4.32
CA MET A 272 -11.88 -20.43 3.64
C MET A 272 -10.80 -21.37 4.19
N LYS A 273 -10.97 -21.86 5.43
CA LYS A 273 -10.05 -22.80 6.10
C LYS A 273 -10.36 -24.26 5.80
N THR A 274 -11.39 -24.56 5.01
CA THR A 274 -11.63 -25.94 4.57
C THR A 274 -10.47 -26.43 3.69
N PRO A 275 -10.12 -27.73 3.69
CA PRO A 275 -9.03 -28.25 2.86
C PRO A 275 -9.21 -27.98 1.36
N VAL A 276 -10.46 -27.93 0.89
CA VAL A 276 -10.80 -27.62 -0.51
C VAL A 276 -10.48 -26.15 -0.81
N CYS A 277 -11.01 -25.21 -0.01
CA CYS A 277 -10.74 -23.79 -0.22
C CYS A 277 -9.26 -23.45 -0.05
N GLN A 278 -8.57 -24.04 0.94
CA GLN A 278 -7.12 -23.92 1.09
C GLN A 278 -6.39 -24.33 -0.19
N THR A 279 -6.72 -25.50 -0.75
CA THR A 279 -6.07 -26.00 -1.96
C THR A 279 -6.33 -25.09 -3.16
N GLU A 280 -7.58 -24.68 -3.37
CA GLU A 280 -7.97 -23.83 -4.49
C GLU A 280 -7.38 -22.42 -4.39
N LEU A 281 -7.46 -21.78 -3.23
CA LEU A 281 -6.92 -20.44 -3.02
C LEU A 281 -5.39 -20.44 -3.11
N ASN A 282 -4.71 -21.47 -2.59
CA ASN A 282 -3.27 -21.61 -2.76
C ASN A 282 -2.88 -21.83 -4.23
N ALA A 283 -3.67 -22.58 -5.01
CA ALA A 283 -3.44 -22.73 -6.44
C ALA A 283 -3.64 -21.41 -7.21
N ILE A 284 -4.62 -20.59 -6.79
CA ILE A 284 -4.81 -19.23 -7.32
C ILE A 284 -3.61 -18.34 -6.99
N ALA A 285 -3.20 -18.28 -5.73
CA ALA A 285 -2.03 -17.49 -5.32
C ALA A 285 -0.73 -17.99 -5.97
N ALA A 286 -0.55 -19.29 -6.19
CA ALA A 286 0.59 -19.81 -6.91
C ALA A 286 0.62 -19.35 -8.39
N ASN A 287 -0.56 -19.14 -8.99
CA ASN A 287 -0.67 -18.58 -10.33
C ASN A 287 -0.54 -17.06 -10.35
N TRP A 288 -0.94 -16.35 -9.29
CA TRP A 288 -0.80 -14.91 -9.15
C TRP A 288 -0.12 -14.56 -7.83
N PRO A 289 1.21 -14.72 -7.74
CA PRO A 289 1.88 -14.69 -6.44
C PRO A 289 1.92 -13.31 -5.82
N ARG A 290 2.08 -12.27 -6.65
CA ARG A 290 2.26 -10.90 -6.18
C ARG A 290 1.72 -9.88 -7.16
N SER A 291 1.33 -8.73 -6.63
CA SER A 291 1.27 -7.49 -7.40
C SER A 291 2.51 -6.68 -7.04
N VAL A 292 3.26 -6.18 -8.01
CA VAL A 292 4.46 -5.38 -7.78
C VAL A 292 4.30 -4.01 -8.44
N MET A 293 4.90 -3.00 -7.83
CA MET A 293 4.96 -1.65 -8.36
C MET A 293 6.39 -1.14 -8.21
N GLY A 294 6.86 -0.42 -9.21
CA GLY A 294 8.19 0.19 -9.17
C GLY A 294 8.37 1.21 -10.28
N LEU A 295 9.51 1.89 -10.23
CA LEU A 295 9.88 2.92 -11.19
C LEU A 295 10.84 2.34 -12.22
N ASN A 296 10.60 2.59 -13.49
CA ASN A 296 11.53 2.25 -14.58
C ASN A 296 12.59 3.35 -14.74
N SER A 297 12.18 4.61 -14.59
CA SER A 297 13.03 5.80 -14.62
C SER A 297 12.26 7.00 -14.07
N TYR A 298 12.95 8.06 -13.63
CA TYR A 298 12.35 9.38 -13.44
C TYR A 298 13.43 10.46 -13.53
N SER A 299 12.99 11.70 -13.66
CA SER A 299 13.80 12.92 -13.56
C SER A 299 12.99 13.96 -12.80
N ILE A 300 13.51 14.43 -11.67
CA ILE A 300 12.85 15.41 -10.80
C ILE A 300 13.71 16.67 -10.77
N THR A 301 13.10 17.79 -11.14
CA THR A 301 13.65 19.14 -10.99
C THR A 301 12.57 20.01 -10.38
N ARG A 302 12.90 21.28 -10.06
CA ARG A 302 11.90 22.22 -9.55
C ARG A 302 10.83 22.58 -10.56
N ASP A 303 11.17 22.58 -11.84
CA ASP A 303 10.27 23.05 -12.90
C ASP A 303 9.46 21.90 -13.50
N GLU A 304 10.05 20.71 -13.59
CA GLU A 304 9.42 19.54 -14.19
C GLU A 304 9.79 18.24 -13.48
N SER A 305 8.82 17.33 -13.43
CA SER A 305 8.99 15.94 -12.98
C SER A 305 8.47 14.98 -14.04
N THR A 306 9.32 14.05 -14.47
CA THR A 306 8.95 12.93 -15.34
C THR A 306 9.11 11.64 -14.56
N ILE A 307 8.06 10.82 -14.47
CA ILE A 307 8.07 9.53 -13.75
C ILE A 307 7.54 8.44 -14.68
N ASP A 308 8.39 7.45 -15.00
CA ASP A 308 7.98 6.20 -15.67
C ASP A 308 7.81 5.12 -14.60
N ALA A 309 6.56 4.81 -14.27
CA ALA A 309 6.20 3.80 -13.28
C ALA A 309 5.45 2.64 -13.93
N ALA A 310 5.52 1.46 -13.32
CA ALA A 310 4.74 0.31 -13.73
C ALA A 310 4.18 -0.45 -12.54
N VAL A 311 2.94 -0.90 -12.69
CA VAL A 311 2.29 -1.87 -11.81
C VAL A 311 2.12 -3.16 -12.60
N VAL A 312 2.59 -4.28 -12.03
CA VAL A 312 2.56 -5.60 -12.65
C VAL A 312 1.87 -6.57 -11.72
N LEU A 313 0.79 -7.20 -12.19
CA LEU A 313 0.25 -8.41 -11.57
C LEU A 313 1.06 -9.60 -12.09
N GLU A 314 1.90 -10.19 -11.23
CA GLU A 314 2.68 -11.37 -11.61
C GLU A 314 1.75 -12.53 -11.90
N SER A 315 2.00 -13.25 -12.99
CA SER A 315 1.23 -14.46 -13.34
C SER A 315 2.17 -15.57 -13.78
N ASN A 316 1.97 -16.77 -13.23
CA ASN A 316 2.61 -18.00 -13.70
C ASN A 316 1.71 -18.77 -14.68
N ASN A 317 0.44 -18.35 -14.85
CA ASN A 317 -0.50 -19.00 -15.75
C ASN A 317 -0.18 -18.67 -17.21
N GLN A 318 0.52 -19.60 -17.87
CA GLN A 318 0.96 -19.44 -19.26
C GLN A 318 -0.19 -19.32 -20.25
N VAL A 319 -1.36 -19.91 -19.98
CA VAL A 319 -2.53 -19.81 -20.86
C VAL A 319 -3.06 -18.39 -20.84
N ILE A 320 -3.26 -17.81 -19.65
CA ILE A 320 -3.70 -16.43 -19.48
C ILE A 320 -2.65 -15.48 -20.05
N LEU A 321 -1.37 -15.65 -19.71
CA LEU A 321 -0.30 -14.81 -20.24
C LEU A 321 -0.22 -14.85 -21.77
N SER A 322 -0.35 -16.03 -22.37
CA SER A 322 -0.33 -16.17 -23.83
C SER A 322 -1.53 -15.48 -24.48
N ALA A 323 -2.73 -15.59 -23.89
CA ALA A 323 -3.92 -14.92 -24.38
C ALA A 323 -3.82 -13.39 -24.25
N LEU A 324 -3.39 -12.89 -23.08
CA LEU A 324 -3.19 -11.46 -22.83
C LEU A 324 -2.13 -10.86 -23.76
N ASN A 325 -1.00 -11.55 -23.98
CA ASN A 325 0.06 -11.08 -24.87
C ASN A 325 -0.42 -10.94 -26.32
N LYS A 326 -1.27 -11.85 -26.80
CA LYS A 326 -1.87 -11.74 -28.15
C LYS A 326 -2.80 -10.54 -28.28
N MET A 327 -3.51 -10.16 -27.22
CA MET A 327 -4.43 -9.01 -27.25
C MET A 327 -3.73 -7.65 -27.19
N ARG A 328 -2.41 -7.58 -26.95
CA ARG A 328 -1.68 -6.31 -26.85
C ARG A 328 -1.67 -5.62 -28.22
N GLY A 329 -2.38 -4.50 -28.31
CA GLY A 329 -2.35 -3.63 -29.48
C GLY A 329 -1.24 -2.60 -29.40
N PHE A 330 -1.05 -1.87 -30.50
CA PHE A 330 -0.10 -0.77 -30.59
C PHE A 330 -0.70 0.52 -30.00
N VAL A 331 0.04 1.21 -29.13
CA VAL A 331 -0.28 2.58 -28.71
C VAL A 331 0.61 3.54 -29.51
N PRO A 332 0.05 4.38 -30.40
CA PRO A 332 0.82 5.31 -31.20
C PRO A 332 1.59 6.36 -30.38
N SER A 333 2.80 6.71 -30.83
CA SER A 333 3.67 7.68 -30.15
C SER A 333 3.11 9.11 -30.12
N PHE A 334 2.18 9.48 -31.02
CA PHE A 334 1.54 10.80 -30.96
C PHE A 334 0.65 10.97 -29.72
N ALA A 335 0.14 9.87 -29.15
CA ALA A 335 -0.56 9.89 -27.87
C ALA A 335 0.40 10.17 -26.69
N SER A 336 1.71 10.04 -26.91
CA SER A 336 2.77 10.28 -25.93
C SER A 336 3.37 11.69 -26.00
N ASN A 337 3.06 12.48 -27.03
CA ASN A 337 3.71 13.77 -27.34
C ASN A 337 2.81 14.99 -27.07
N GLY A 338 1.76 14.82 -26.25
CA GLY A 338 0.78 15.86 -25.97
C GLY A 338 1.33 16.94 -25.03
N HIS A 339 2.15 17.86 -25.54
CA HIS A 339 2.61 19.04 -24.79
C HIS A 339 1.45 20.00 -24.41
N ASP A 340 0.25 19.80 -24.96
CA ASP A 340 -0.94 20.64 -24.72
C ASP A 340 -2.05 19.95 -23.91
N ASN A 341 -1.85 18.72 -23.42
CA ASN A 341 -2.87 17.97 -22.68
C ASN A 341 -2.50 17.79 -21.20
N ILE A 342 -3.41 18.13 -20.28
CA ILE A 342 -3.24 17.95 -18.83
C ILE A 342 -3.28 16.46 -18.42
N LEU A 343 -4.02 15.64 -19.16
CA LEU A 343 -4.12 14.19 -18.95
C LEU A 343 -4.34 13.48 -20.30
N SER A 344 -3.62 12.39 -20.53
CA SER A 344 -3.89 11.51 -21.67
C SER A 344 -4.00 10.07 -21.20
N PHE A 345 -4.99 9.34 -21.73
CA PHE A 345 -5.15 7.91 -21.48
C PHE A 345 -5.21 7.20 -22.82
N SER A 346 -4.43 6.14 -22.97
CA SER A 346 -4.36 5.36 -24.21
C SER A 346 -4.42 3.87 -23.91
N LEU A 347 -5.23 3.14 -24.69
CA LEU A 347 -5.37 1.70 -24.58
C LEU A 347 -5.19 1.06 -25.96
N GLY A 348 -4.13 0.26 -26.12
CA GLY A 348 -3.86 -0.50 -27.33
C GLY A 348 -4.37 -1.93 -27.22
N ILE A 349 -5.36 -2.30 -28.03
CA ILE A 349 -5.89 -3.67 -28.12
C ILE A 349 -5.82 -4.16 -29.57
N ASP A 350 -5.27 -5.35 -29.79
CA ASP A 350 -5.39 -6.03 -31.09
C ASP A 350 -6.76 -6.71 -31.17
N VAL A 351 -7.70 -6.03 -31.84
CA VAL A 351 -9.08 -6.49 -32.00
C VAL A 351 -9.16 -7.82 -32.75
N ASN A 352 -8.20 -8.13 -33.63
CA ASN A 352 -8.18 -9.41 -34.37
C ASN A 352 -7.87 -10.59 -33.45
N GLN A 353 -7.14 -10.34 -32.37
CA GLN A 353 -6.75 -11.36 -31.39
C GLN A 353 -7.74 -11.49 -30.23
N LEU A 354 -8.74 -10.61 -30.15
CA LEU A 354 -9.67 -10.55 -29.04
C LEU A 354 -10.59 -11.79 -28.96
N ALA A 355 -11.20 -12.19 -30.08
CA ALA A 355 -12.05 -13.39 -30.11
C ALA A 355 -11.25 -14.69 -29.90
N PRO A 356 -10.09 -14.92 -30.54
CA PRO A 356 -9.23 -16.06 -30.25
C PRO A 356 -8.76 -16.12 -28.79
N ALA A 357 -8.36 -14.99 -28.21
CA ALA A 357 -7.94 -14.92 -26.81
C ALA A 357 -9.11 -15.18 -25.84
N ALA A 358 -10.31 -14.66 -26.13
CA ALA A 358 -11.51 -14.93 -25.33
C ALA A 358 -11.85 -16.42 -25.30
N VAL A 359 -11.75 -17.12 -26.44
CA VAL A 359 -11.94 -18.58 -26.49
C VAL A 359 -10.87 -19.31 -25.68
N GLN A 360 -9.61 -18.90 -25.80
CA GLN A 360 -8.50 -19.49 -25.03
C GLN A 360 -8.69 -19.31 -23.51
N LEU A 361 -9.20 -18.16 -23.07
CA LEU A 361 -9.54 -17.88 -21.68
C LEU A 361 -10.80 -18.63 -21.21
N ALA A 362 -11.81 -18.77 -22.08
CA ALA A 362 -13.03 -19.52 -21.77
C ALA A 362 -12.76 -21.02 -21.56
N CYS A 363 -11.79 -21.61 -22.27
CA CYS A 363 -11.37 -23.00 -22.03
C CYS A 363 -10.76 -23.20 -20.63
N CYS A 364 -10.06 -22.19 -20.08
CA CYS A 364 -9.59 -22.25 -18.69
C CYS A 364 -10.74 -22.33 -17.67
N ARG A 365 -11.91 -21.76 -18.00
CA ARG A 365 -13.11 -21.83 -17.16
C ARG A 365 -13.69 -23.25 -17.13
N SER A 366 -13.75 -23.93 -18.27
CA SER A 366 -14.28 -25.31 -18.35
C SER A 366 -13.40 -26.37 -17.66
N THR A 367 -12.14 -26.08 -17.36
CA THR A 367 -11.25 -26.97 -16.60
C THR A 367 -11.34 -26.78 -15.08
N LEU A 368 -11.98 -25.71 -14.60
CA LEU A 368 -12.22 -25.47 -13.18
C LEU A 368 -13.58 -26.02 -12.70
N GLU A 369 -14.49 -26.32 -13.63
CA GLU A 369 -15.72 -27.04 -13.34
C GLU A 369 -15.50 -28.54 -13.56
N ASP A 370 -15.72 -29.34 -12.51
CA ASP A 370 -15.70 -30.80 -12.51
C ASP A 370 -16.35 -31.38 -13.79
N PRO A 371 -15.65 -32.22 -14.58
CA PRO A 371 -16.19 -32.77 -15.83
C PRO A 371 -17.44 -33.64 -15.63
N GLN A 372 -17.77 -34.07 -14.39
CA GLN A 372 -18.95 -34.88 -14.12
C GLN A 372 -20.29 -34.12 -14.04
N ARG A 373 -20.31 -32.78 -14.06
CA ARG A 373 -21.57 -32.00 -14.00
C ARG A 373 -22.06 -31.41 -15.33
N SER A 374 -21.40 -31.73 -16.44
CA SER A 374 -21.57 -31.04 -17.73
C SER A 374 -22.70 -31.55 -18.64
N VAL A 375 -23.73 -32.23 -18.13
CA VAL A 375 -24.82 -32.77 -18.99
C VAL A 375 -26.19 -32.09 -18.81
N GLU A 376 -26.44 -31.32 -17.76
CA GLU A 376 -27.76 -30.67 -17.59
C GLU A 376 -27.65 -29.25 -17.03
N ARG A 377 -27.35 -28.27 -17.90
CA ARG A 377 -27.81 -26.86 -17.76
C ARG A 377 -27.40 -26.01 -18.97
N PHE A 378 -27.92 -26.34 -20.14
CA PHE A 378 -28.14 -25.34 -21.19
C PHE A 378 -29.51 -24.72 -20.96
N THR A 379 -29.61 -23.69 -20.11
CA THR A 379 -30.60 -22.59 -20.20
C THR A 379 -30.51 -21.70 -18.95
N ASN A 380 -30.23 -20.43 -19.19
CA ASN A 380 -30.46 -19.25 -18.34
C ASN A 380 -29.83 -19.16 -16.93
N THR A 381 -29.23 -17.99 -16.70
CA THR A 381 -28.97 -17.34 -15.41
C THR A 381 -27.66 -17.72 -14.70
N ALA A 382 -26.62 -16.89 -14.91
CA ALA A 382 -25.73 -16.35 -13.86
C ALA A 382 -24.62 -15.51 -14.51
N ILE A 383 -24.94 -14.24 -14.78
CA ILE A 383 -23.93 -13.18 -14.90
C ILE A 383 -23.57 -12.83 -13.45
N SER A 384 -22.44 -13.32 -12.94
CA SER A 384 -21.79 -12.68 -11.78
C SER A 384 -20.31 -13.05 -11.69
N MET A 385 -19.50 -11.99 -11.58
CA MET A 385 -18.18 -11.92 -10.93
C MET A 385 -17.14 -13.00 -11.24
N CYS A 386 -16.36 -12.80 -12.31
CA CYS A 386 -14.96 -13.25 -12.34
C CYS A 386 -14.07 -12.55 -13.39
N CYS A 387 -14.56 -11.51 -14.06
CA CYS A 387 -13.76 -10.76 -15.05
C CYS A 387 -13.64 -9.30 -14.65
N ILE A 388 -12.71 -9.02 -13.73
CA ILE A 388 -12.02 -7.73 -13.70
C ILE A 388 -10.52 -8.05 -13.74
N GLY A 389 -10.06 -8.43 -14.94
CA GLY A 389 -8.64 -8.47 -15.24
C GLY A 389 -8.18 -7.04 -15.51
N SER A 390 -7.52 -6.43 -14.53
CA SER A 390 -6.88 -5.14 -14.72
C SER A 390 -5.72 -5.29 -15.70
N ASN A 391 -5.80 -4.59 -16.83
CA ASN A 391 -4.68 -4.40 -17.73
C ASN A 391 -3.54 -3.70 -16.97
N ALA A 392 -2.29 -4.01 -17.33
CA ALA A 392 -1.17 -3.14 -17.02
C ALA A 392 -1.45 -1.76 -17.65
N ILE A 393 -1.95 -0.83 -16.84
CA ILE A 393 -1.95 0.58 -17.18
C ILE A 393 -0.51 1.04 -16.98
N ARG A 394 0.24 1.16 -18.07
CA ARG A 394 1.36 2.09 -18.08
C ARG A 394 0.74 3.48 -18.09
N VAL A 395 0.70 4.10 -16.92
CA VAL A 395 0.56 5.56 -16.85
C VAL A 395 1.94 6.08 -17.25
N LYS A 396 2.01 6.69 -18.44
CA LYS A 396 3.16 7.50 -18.86
C LYS A 396 2.80 8.96 -18.69
#